data_AF-A0A0F2N8F9-F1
#
_entry.id   AF-A0A0F2N8F9-F1
#
_cell.length_a   1.000
_cell.length_b   1.000
_cell.length_c   1.000
_cell.angle_alpha   90.00
_cell.angle_beta   90.00
_cell.angle_gamma   90.00
#
_symmetry.space_group_name_H-M   'P 1'
#
loop_
_entity.id
_entity.type
_entity.pdbx_description
1 polymer ?
#
loop_
_entity_poly.entity_id
_entity_poly.type
_entity_poly.pdbx_seq_one_letter_code
_entity_poly.pdbx_strand_id
1 'polypeptide(L)'
;MVGGSFLERNKAEDLHNDSFVPIIQELYDLKKQELSGGQVNQAKMNELDGKADETGEKVLEILGGVEDGAKETISRSKEDALSSVTLANRLLALSTGLGLLAAGLLGFFISRSITRPVGRAVSFTESIVQGDLTKQLDITQKDEIGAMAVSLNAMVVQLRSMIGSIVNGVEQLTASSNGLTAISKQLCSAAGKTAQNSGTVAAATEEMSANIQSVLAALEQSTSNVNMVASSAFL
;
A
#
# COMPACT_ATOMS: atom_id res chain seq x y z
N MET A 1 -56.97 11.67 13.53
CA MET A 1 -58.06 11.18 14.38
C MET A 1 -58.28 12.20 15.51
N VAL A 2 -59.19 13.16 15.34
CA VAL A 2 -59.51 14.20 16.36
C VAL A 2 -60.96 14.04 16.87
N GLY A 3 -61.76 13.15 16.27
CA GLY A 3 -63.19 13.02 16.57
C GLY A 3 -63.52 12.28 17.88
N GLY A 4 -62.65 11.39 18.38
CA GLY A 4 -62.92 10.60 19.58
C GLY A 4 -62.86 11.41 20.88
N SER A 5 -61.82 12.22 21.06
CA SER A 5 -61.61 13.00 22.29
C SER A 5 -62.61 14.16 22.46
N PHE A 6 -63.17 14.67 21.36
CA PHE A 6 -64.18 15.73 21.41
C PHE A 6 -65.56 15.19 21.86
N LEU A 7 -65.91 13.98 21.45
CA LEU A 7 -67.18 13.33 21.83
C LEU A 7 -67.19 12.89 23.30
N GLU A 8 -66.08 12.35 23.82
CA GLU A 8 -66.01 11.95 25.23
C GLU A 8 -65.91 13.14 26.19
N ARG A 9 -65.25 14.22 25.76
CA ARG A 9 -65.20 15.47 26.53
C ARG A 9 -66.59 16.08 26.70
N ASN A 10 -67.39 16.12 25.63
CA ASN A 10 -68.79 16.56 25.72
C ASN A 10 -69.60 15.64 26.63
N LYS A 11 -69.47 14.31 26.54
CA LYS A 11 -70.19 13.38 27.43
C LYS A 11 -69.87 13.60 28.92
N ALA A 12 -68.61 13.86 29.27
CA ALA A 12 -68.22 14.13 30.66
C ALA A 12 -68.74 15.48 31.16
N GLU A 13 -68.72 16.50 30.30
CA GLU A 13 -69.22 17.85 30.58
C GLU A 13 -70.75 17.86 30.72
N ASP A 14 -71.45 17.14 29.83
CA ASP A 14 -72.89 16.91 29.88
C ASP A 14 -73.28 16.12 31.15
N LEU A 15 -72.57 15.04 31.50
CA LEU A 15 -72.84 14.27 32.72
C LEU A 15 -72.63 15.09 34.00
N HIS A 16 -71.60 15.94 34.01
CA HIS A 16 -71.34 16.83 35.13
C HIS A 16 -72.45 17.87 35.31
N ASN A 17 -72.82 18.56 34.23
CA ASN A 17 -73.74 19.68 34.28
C ASN A 17 -75.21 19.26 34.37
N ASP A 18 -75.60 18.18 33.69
CA ASP A 18 -77.00 17.79 33.55
C ASP A 18 -77.46 16.73 34.56
N SER A 19 -76.52 15.99 35.18
CA SER A 19 -76.84 14.94 36.17
C SER A 19 -76.18 15.18 37.52
N PHE A 20 -74.86 15.29 37.57
CA PHE A 20 -74.11 15.33 38.84
C PHE A 20 -74.40 16.59 39.67
N VAL A 21 -74.30 17.78 39.09
CA VAL A 21 -74.53 19.05 39.80
C VAL A 21 -75.97 19.16 40.34
N PRO A 22 -77.03 18.85 39.57
CA PRO A 22 -78.40 18.85 40.08
C PRO A 22 -78.62 17.90 41.26
N ILE A 23 -78.04 16.68 41.23
CA ILE A 23 -78.17 15.70 42.32
C ILE A 23 -77.54 16.23 43.61
N ILE A 24 -76.33 16.80 43.52
CA ILE A 24 -75.65 17.40 44.67
C ILE A 24 -76.43 18.60 45.22
N GLN A 25 -77.00 19.42 44.34
CA GLN A 25 -77.82 20.56 44.73
C GLN A 25 -79.10 20.11 45.46
N GLU A 26 -79.81 19.10 44.94
CA GLU A 26 -81.00 18.54 45.60
C GLU A 26 -80.66 17.88 46.94
N LEU A 27 -79.53 17.16 47.05
CA LEU A 27 -79.06 16.59 48.31
C LEU A 27 -78.73 17.67 49.35
N TYR A 28 -78.08 18.75 48.92
CA TYR A 28 -77.77 19.89 49.78
C TYR A 28 -79.03 20.57 50.30
N ASP A 29 -80.01 20.82 49.43
CA ASP A 29 -81.28 21.44 49.79
C ASP A 29 -82.09 20.56 50.75
N LEU A 30 -82.11 19.24 50.53
CA LEU A 30 -82.74 18.29 51.46
C LEU A 30 -82.01 18.24 52.82
N LYS A 31 -80.68 18.28 52.83
CA LYS A 31 -79.92 18.30 54.09
C LYS A 31 -80.16 19.58 54.88
N LYS A 32 -80.24 20.72 54.18
CA LYS A 32 -80.60 22.01 54.77
C LYS A 32 -82.01 22.00 55.36
N GLN A 33 -82.95 21.34 54.69
CA GLN A 33 -84.32 21.15 55.17
C GLN A 33 -84.37 20.27 56.45
N GLU A 34 -83.60 19.19 56.50
CA GLU A 34 -83.44 18.34 57.68
C GLU A 34 -82.86 19.11 58.87
N LEU A 35 -81.77 19.86 58.65
CA LEU A 35 -81.11 20.69 59.67
C LEU A 35 -82.00 21.82 60.20
N SER A 36 -83.00 22.25 59.44
CA SER A 36 -83.99 23.27 59.83
C SER A 36 -85.20 22.67 60.57
N GLY A 37 -85.17 21.38 60.91
CA GLY A 37 -86.24 20.68 61.65
C GLY A 37 -87.33 20.06 60.78
N GLY A 38 -87.16 20.04 59.45
CA GLY A 38 -88.10 19.40 58.52
C GLY A 38 -87.91 17.88 58.44
N GLN A 39 -88.99 17.14 58.20
CA GLN A 39 -88.91 15.70 57.94
C GLN A 39 -88.38 15.46 56.52
N VAL A 40 -87.30 14.68 56.40
CA VAL A 40 -86.78 14.23 55.11
C VAL A 40 -87.74 13.24 54.48
N ASN A 41 -88.11 13.47 53.22
CA ASN A 41 -88.97 12.55 52.48
C ASN A 41 -88.15 11.33 52.00
N GLN A 42 -88.38 10.17 52.61
CA GLN A 42 -87.70 8.92 52.28
C GLN A 42 -87.87 8.51 50.80
N ALA A 43 -89.02 8.80 50.19
CA ALA A 43 -89.24 8.49 48.78
C ALA A 43 -88.36 9.35 47.87
N LYS A 44 -88.14 10.61 48.22
CA LYS A 44 -87.25 11.51 47.47
C LYS A 44 -85.77 11.17 47.70
N MET A 45 -85.41 10.65 48.88
CA MET A 45 -84.08 10.07 49.10
C MET A 45 -83.82 8.83 48.26
N ASN A 46 -84.76 7.89 48.19
CA ASN A 46 -84.61 6.70 47.34
C ASN A 46 -84.53 7.06 45.84
N GLU A 47 -85.23 8.11 45.39
CA GLU A 47 -85.13 8.61 44.01
C GLU A 47 -83.74 9.20 43.71
N LEU A 48 -83.18 9.99 44.65
CA LEU A 48 -81.84 10.54 44.53
C LEU A 48 -80.75 9.48 44.59
N ASP A 49 -80.93 8.45 45.40
CA ASP A 49 -80.04 7.29 45.49
C ASP A 49 -79.98 6.55 44.14
N GLY A 50 -81.15 6.27 43.53
CA GLY A 50 -81.20 5.65 42.20
C GLY A 50 -80.58 6.52 41.09
N LYS A 51 -80.78 7.85 41.12
CA LYS A 51 -80.11 8.78 40.19
C LYS A 51 -78.61 8.87 40.42
N ALA A 52 -78.16 8.79 41.68
CA ALA A 52 -76.76 8.79 42.05
C ALA A 52 -76.07 7.50 41.56
N ASP A 53 -76.71 6.34 41.71
CA ASP A 53 -76.24 5.07 41.17
C ASP A 53 -76.15 5.10 39.65
N GLU A 54 -77.20 5.57 38.95
CA GLU A 54 -77.19 5.69 37.48
C GLU A 54 -76.09 6.66 36.98
N THR A 55 -75.90 7.77 37.69
CA THR A 55 -74.82 8.73 37.39
C THR A 55 -73.45 8.12 37.68
N GLY A 56 -73.32 7.34 38.76
CA GLY A 56 -72.12 6.59 39.11
C GLY A 56 -71.73 5.56 38.06
N GLU A 57 -72.70 4.80 37.53
CA GLU A 57 -72.48 3.87 36.42
C GLU A 57 -72.00 4.58 35.16
N LYS A 58 -72.62 5.73 34.79
CA LYS A 58 -72.17 6.54 33.64
C LYS A 58 -70.78 7.13 33.85
N VAL A 59 -70.42 7.54 35.06
CA VAL A 59 -69.06 7.99 35.40
C VAL A 59 -68.07 6.84 35.23
N LEU A 60 -68.39 5.64 35.73
CA LEU A 60 -67.53 4.46 35.56
C LEU A 60 -67.39 4.05 34.09
N GLU A 61 -68.44 4.16 33.29
CA GLU A 61 -68.39 3.91 31.84
C GLU A 61 -67.45 4.88 31.13
N ILE A 62 -67.55 6.19 31.42
CA ILE A 62 -66.65 7.20 30.85
C ILE A 62 -65.21 6.97 31.31
N LEU A 63 -64.99 6.65 32.59
CA LEU A 63 -63.66 6.34 33.12
C LEU A 63 -63.04 5.10 32.46
N GLY A 64 -63.84 4.07 32.20
CA GLY A 64 -63.43 2.89 31.44
C GLY A 64 -63.04 3.22 30.00
N GLY A 65 -63.84 4.06 29.32
CA GLY A 65 -63.53 4.56 27.97
C GLY A 65 -62.21 5.34 27.90
N VAL A 66 -61.95 6.20 28.91
CA VAL A 66 -60.68 6.93 29.04
C VAL A 66 -59.52 5.97 29.30
N GLU A 67 -59.68 4.95 30.15
CA GLU A 67 -58.65 3.95 30.41
C GLU A 67 -58.31 3.15 29.14
N ASP A 68 -59.32 2.71 28.39
CA ASP A 68 -59.13 1.95 27.16
C ASP A 68 -58.52 2.81 26.05
N GLY A 69 -58.95 4.07 25.90
CA GLY A 69 -58.34 5.03 24.97
C GLY A 69 -56.88 5.34 25.32
N ALA A 70 -56.54 5.42 26.61
CA ALA A 70 -55.16 5.58 27.06
C ALA A 70 -54.32 4.33 26.75
N LYS A 71 -54.83 3.12 27.01
CA LYS A 71 -54.16 1.85 26.65
C LYS A 71 -53.94 1.73 25.14
N GLU A 72 -54.91 2.11 24.33
CA GLU A 72 -54.80 2.09 22.87
C GLU A 72 -53.73 3.08 22.39
N THR A 73 -53.73 4.31 22.92
CA THR A 73 -52.74 5.34 22.56
C THR A 73 -51.32 4.94 22.96
N ILE A 74 -51.14 4.34 24.14
CA ILE A 74 -49.86 3.80 24.61
C ILE A 74 -49.40 2.66 23.70
N SER A 75 -50.30 1.75 23.32
CA SER A 75 -49.98 0.60 22.47
C SER A 75 -49.56 1.05 21.06
N ARG A 76 -50.28 1.99 20.45
CA ARG A 76 -49.93 2.59 19.15
C ARG A 76 -48.59 3.31 19.21
N SER A 77 -48.36 4.14 20.23
CA SER A 77 -47.09 4.85 20.40
C SER A 77 -45.91 3.90 20.55
N LYS A 78 -46.09 2.75 21.20
CA LYS A 78 -45.07 1.69 21.30
C LYS A 78 -44.81 1.03 19.95
N GLU A 79 -45.84 0.73 19.17
CA GLU A 79 -45.71 0.13 17.84
C GLU A 79 -45.01 1.08 16.85
N ASP A 80 -45.35 2.37 16.87
CA ASP A 80 -44.69 3.42 16.08
C ASP A 80 -43.22 3.60 16.50
N ALA A 81 -42.92 3.57 17.80
CA ALA A 81 -41.56 3.64 18.30
C ALA A 81 -40.73 2.40 17.88
N LEU A 82 -41.30 1.20 17.99
CA LEU A 82 -40.63 -0.04 17.59
C LEU A 82 -40.39 -0.09 16.08
N SER A 83 -41.37 0.28 15.26
CA SER A 83 -41.22 0.32 13.80
C SER A 83 -40.14 1.32 13.37
N SER A 84 -40.11 2.52 13.98
CA SER A 84 -39.07 3.53 13.75
C SER A 84 -37.67 3.02 14.10
N VAL A 85 -37.51 2.35 15.25
CA VAL A 85 -36.23 1.74 15.66
C VAL A 85 -35.80 0.63 14.70
N THR A 86 -36.73 -0.23 14.24
CA THR A 86 -36.39 -1.30 13.30
C THR A 86 -35.97 -0.77 11.93
N LEU A 87 -36.62 0.28 11.44
CA LEU A 87 -36.24 0.95 10.19
C LEU A 87 -34.84 1.58 10.34
N ALA A 88 -34.60 2.31 11.43
CA ALA A 88 -33.29 2.91 11.71
C ALA A 88 -32.18 1.84 11.77
N ASN A 89 -32.39 0.73 12.47
CA ASN A 89 -31.44 -0.37 12.54
C ASN A 89 -31.19 -1.02 11.17
N ARG A 90 -32.21 -1.18 10.33
CA ARG A 90 -32.05 -1.69 8.95
C ARG A 90 -31.21 -0.75 8.09
N LEU A 91 -31.46 0.56 8.16
CA LEU A 91 -30.67 1.55 7.42
C LEU A 91 -29.22 1.58 7.90
N LEU A 92 -28.97 1.51 9.21
CA LEU A 92 -27.62 1.42 9.77
C LEU A 92 -26.91 0.13 9.34
N ALA A 93 -27.61 -1.01 9.35
CA ALA A 93 -27.03 -2.27 8.90
C ALA A 93 -26.69 -2.24 7.40
N LEU A 94 -27.58 -1.67 6.58
CA LEU A 94 -27.34 -1.51 5.14
C LEU A 94 -26.19 -0.56 4.83
N SER A 95 -26.13 0.61 5.48
CA SER A 95 -25.05 1.58 5.28
C SER A 95 -23.70 1.02 5.72
N THR A 96 -23.67 0.30 6.86
CA THR A 96 -22.47 -0.40 7.33
C THR A 96 -22.05 -1.50 6.34
N GLY A 97 -23.00 -2.31 5.86
CA GLY A 97 -22.73 -3.35 4.87
C GLY A 97 -22.16 -2.78 3.57
N LEU A 98 -22.76 -1.70 3.05
CA LEU A 98 -22.27 -0.99 1.87
C LEU A 98 -20.87 -0.40 2.10
N GLY A 99 -20.62 0.17 3.29
CA GLY A 99 -19.30 0.68 3.66
C GLY A 99 -18.21 -0.40 3.64
N LEU A 100 -18.50 -1.57 4.22
CA LEU A 100 -17.58 -2.71 4.21
C LEU A 100 -17.35 -3.25 2.80
N LEU A 101 -18.40 -3.36 1.99
CA LEU A 101 -18.29 -3.78 0.60
C LEU A 101 -17.43 -2.80 -0.22
N ALA A 102 -17.67 -1.49 -0.08
CA ALA A 102 -16.89 -0.46 -0.76
C ALA A 102 -15.42 -0.50 -0.33
N ALA A 103 -15.14 -0.63 0.98
CA ALA A 103 -13.78 -0.76 1.48
C ALA A 103 -13.07 -2.00 0.94
N GLY A 104 -13.75 -3.15 0.91
CA GLY A 104 -13.21 -4.39 0.34
C GLY A 104 -12.91 -4.28 -1.16
N LEU A 105 -13.82 -3.67 -1.92
CA LEU A 105 -13.63 -3.41 -3.35
C LEU A 105 -12.45 -2.48 -3.60
N LEU A 106 -12.36 -1.36 -2.88
CA LEU A 106 -11.24 -0.42 -3.00
C LEU A 106 -9.90 -1.10 -2.66
N GLY A 107 -9.85 -1.87 -1.57
CA GLY A 107 -8.67 -2.64 -1.19
C GLY A 107 -8.25 -3.64 -2.27
N PHE A 108 -9.23 -4.35 -2.86
CA PHE A 108 -8.99 -5.26 -3.97
C PHE A 108 -8.46 -4.53 -5.22
N PHE A 109 -9.05 -3.39 -5.58
CA PHE A 109 -8.60 -2.58 -6.72
C PHE A 109 -7.19 -2.07 -6.51
N ILE A 110 -6.89 -1.45 -5.36
CA ILE A 110 -5.54 -0.95 -5.01
C ILE A 110 -4.51 -2.08 -5.02
N SER A 111 -4.83 -3.22 -4.41
CA SER A 111 -3.92 -4.37 -4.40
C SER A 111 -3.59 -4.84 -5.82
N ARG A 112 -4.59 -4.87 -6.71
CA ARG A 112 -4.41 -5.33 -8.10
C ARG A 112 -3.76 -4.28 -9.00
N SER A 113 -4.04 -2.99 -8.81
CA SER A 113 -3.52 -1.92 -9.66
C SER A 113 -2.15 -1.40 -9.22
N ILE A 114 -1.82 -1.48 -7.92
CA ILE A 114 -0.58 -0.92 -7.36
C ILE A 114 0.27 -2.03 -6.74
N THR A 115 -0.22 -2.68 -5.69
CA THR A 115 0.62 -3.58 -4.87
C THR A 115 1.21 -4.74 -5.68
N ARG A 116 0.40 -5.38 -6.53
CA ARG A 116 0.87 -6.50 -7.36
C ARG A 116 1.87 -6.06 -8.44
N PRO A 117 1.60 -5.04 -9.29
CA PRO A 117 2.60 -4.52 -10.23
C PRO A 117 3.91 -4.06 -9.59
N VAL A 118 3.84 -3.35 -8.45
CA VAL A 118 5.04 -2.93 -7.70
C VAL A 118 5.81 -4.16 -7.20
N GLY A 119 5.13 -5.16 -6.65
CA GLY A 119 5.76 -6.42 -6.25
C GLY A 119 6.47 -7.13 -7.41
N ARG A 120 5.87 -7.13 -8.61
CA ARG A 120 6.52 -7.66 -9.82
C ARG A 120 7.78 -6.87 -10.20
N ALA A 121 7.76 -5.54 -10.07
CA ALA A 121 8.92 -4.70 -10.33
C ALA A 121 10.05 -4.97 -9.32
N VAL A 122 9.73 -5.22 -8.05
CA VAL A 122 10.71 -5.63 -7.03
C VAL A 122 11.35 -6.97 -7.41
N SER A 123 10.56 -8.01 -7.67
CA SER A 123 11.11 -9.33 -8.06
C SER A 123 11.89 -9.31 -9.38
N PHE A 124 11.51 -8.43 -10.31
CA PHE A 124 12.28 -8.17 -11.52
C PHE A 124 13.65 -7.57 -11.20
N THR A 125 13.68 -6.57 -10.32
CA THR A 125 14.92 -5.92 -9.88
C THR A 125 15.82 -6.90 -9.10
N GLU A 126 15.24 -7.77 -8.27
CA GLU A 126 15.99 -8.86 -7.61
C GLU A 126 16.64 -9.81 -8.61
N SER A 127 15.98 -10.10 -9.74
CA SER A 127 16.58 -10.93 -10.81
C SER A 127 17.78 -10.22 -11.46
N ILE A 128 17.70 -8.90 -11.66
CA ILE A 128 18.83 -8.09 -12.16
C ILE A 128 20.00 -8.14 -11.18
N VAL A 129 19.73 -8.03 -9.87
CA VAL A 129 20.76 -8.10 -8.81
C VAL A 129 21.47 -9.46 -8.81
N GLN A 130 20.75 -10.54 -9.15
CA GLN A 130 21.33 -11.88 -9.32
C GLN A 130 22.10 -12.06 -10.64
N GLY A 131 22.17 -11.03 -11.49
CA GLY A 131 22.86 -11.05 -12.77
C GLY A 131 22.02 -11.57 -13.93
N ASP A 132 20.74 -11.88 -13.73
CA ASP A 132 19.85 -12.30 -14.81
C ASP A 132 19.25 -11.09 -15.53
N LEU A 133 19.95 -10.67 -16.60
CA LEU A 133 19.51 -9.61 -17.51
C LEU A 133 18.67 -10.13 -18.69
N THR A 134 18.25 -11.39 -18.67
CA THR A 134 17.49 -11.99 -19.78
C THR A 134 15.98 -11.76 -19.64
N LYS A 135 15.52 -11.50 -18.42
CA LYS A 135 14.11 -11.25 -18.13
C LYS A 135 13.62 -9.90 -18.63
N GLN A 136 12.30 -9.80 -18.80
CA GLN A 136 11.59 -8.58 -19.15
C GLN A 136 10.44 -8.35 -18.17
N LEU A 137 10.23 -7.10 -17.76
CA LEU A 137 9.11 -6.71 -16.91
C LEU A 137 7.89 -6.38 -17.77
N ASP A 138 6.89 -7.26 -17.78
CA ASP A 138 5.64 -7.08 -18.53
C ASP A 138 4.55 -6.44 -17.66
N ILE A 139 4.48 -5.10 -17.73
CA ILE A 139 3.43 -4.28 -17.11
C ILE A 139 2.88 -3.33 -18.17
N THR A 140 1.64 -3.56 -18.61
CA THR A 140 0.97 -2.81 -19.69
C THR A 140 0.12 -1.63 -19.19
N GLN A 141 0.38 -1.14 -17.98
CA GLN A 141 -0.35 0.00 -17.42
C GLN A 141 0.05 1.31 -18.12
N LYS A 142 -0.87 2.28 -18.15
CA LYS A 142 -0.67 3.60 -18.79
C LYS A 142 -0.50 4.73 -17.77
N ASP A 143 -0.08 4.38 -16.57
CA ASP A 143 0.16 5.27 -15.43
C ASP A 143 1.67 5.31 -15.09
N GLU A 144 2.01 5.90 -13.95
CA GLU A 144 3.38 6.00 -13.44
C GLU A 144 4.02 4.63 -13.22
N ILE A 145 3.24 3.59 -12.91
CA ILE A 145 3.73 2.22 -12.72
C ILE A 145 4.13 1.62 -14.08
N GLY A 146 3.34 1.88 -15.12
CA GLY A 146 3.71 1.55 -16.50
C GLY A 146 4.99 2.26 -16.96
N ALA A 147 5.10 3.56 -16.71
CA ALA A 147 6.30 4.34 -17.04
C ALA A 147 7.55 3.84 -16.28
N MET A 148 7.39 3.47 -15.02
CA MET A 148 8.45 2.82 -14.22
C MET A 148 8.89 1.50 -14.86
N ALA A 149 7.94 0.66 -15.30
CA ALA A 149 8.27 -0.62 -15.93
C ALA A 149 9.04 -0.45 -17.24
N VAL A 150 8.66 0.53 -18.06
CA VAL A 150 9.40 0.89 -19.28
C VAL A 150 10.82 1.32 -18.95
N SER A 151 10.99 2.17 -17.93
CA SER A 151 12.31 2.66 -17.49
C SER A 151 13.20 1.54 -16.95
N LEU A 152 12.64 0.61 -16.17
CA LEU A 152 13.36 -0.57 -15.67
C LEU A 152 13.79 -1.51 -16.81
N ASN A 153 12.95 -1.71 -17.82
CA ASN A 153 13.35 -2.49 -19.00
C ASN A 153 14.48 -1.80 -19.79
N ALA A 154 14.40 -0.47 -19.97
CA ALA A 154 15.46 0.30 -20.63
C ALA A 154 16.79 0.21 -19.87
N MET A 155 16.75 0.22 -18.54
CA MET A 155 17.94 0.00 -17.68
C MET A 155 18.59 -1.35 -17.97
N VAL A 156 17.81 -2.44 -18.06
CA VAL A 156 18.35 -3.78 -18.38
C VAL A 156 19.00 -3.81 -19.75
N VAL A 157 18.38 -3.20 -20.76
CA VAL A 157 18.96 -3.11 -22.11
C VAL A 157 20.32 -2.40 -22.06
N GLN A 158 20.42 -1.29 -21.32
CA GLN A 158 21.67 -0.54 -21.19
C GLN A 158 22.74 -1.33 -20.44
N LEU A 159 22.38 -2.04 -19.37
CA LEU A 159 23.28 -2.92 -18.64
C LEU A 159 23.83 -4.05 -19.52
N ARG A 160 22.98 -4.70 -20.32
CA ARG A 160 23.40 -5.73 -21.28
C ARG A 160 24.38 -5.17 -22.31
N SER A 161 24.09 -3.99 -22.86
CA SER A 161 24.98 -3.33 -23.81
C SER A 161 26.34 -3.03 -23.19
N MET A 162 26.36 -2.52 -21.96
CA MET A 162 27.59 -2.20 -21.24
C MET A 162 28.44 -3.45 -20.99
N ILE A 163 27.82 -4.55 -20.53
CA ILE A 163 28.50 -5.83 -20.34
C ILE A 163 29.05 -6.36 -21.67
N GLY A 164 28.28 -6.27 -22.76
CA GLY A 164 28.75 -6.65 -24.10
C GLY A 164 29.99 -5.86 -24.53
N SER A 165 30.02 -4.55 -24.30
CA SER A 165 31.19 -3.71 -24.55
C SER A 165 32.40 -4.11 -23.69
N ILE A 166 32.19 -4.47 -22.42
CA ILE A 166 33.26 -4.95 -21.53
C ILE A 166 33.84 -6.27 -22.06
N VAL A 167 32.99 -7.23 -22.44
CA VAL A 167 33.43 -8.51 -23.00
C VAL A 167 34.29 -8.30 -24.25
N ASN A 168 33.80 -7.49 -25.20
CA ASN A 168 34.56 -7.15 -26.41
C ASN A 168 35.91 -6.48 -26.08
N GLY A 169 35.95 -5.61 -25.07
CA GLY A 169 37.18 -4.97 -24.60
C GLY A 169 38.18 -5.98 -24.00
N VAL A 170 37.70 -6.95 -23.22
CA VAL A 170 38.53 -8.02 -22.63
C VAL A 170 39.11 -8.94 -23.71
N GLU A 171 38.34 -9.25 -24.76
CA GLU A 171 38.82 -10.02 -25.90
C GLU A 171 39.95 -9.30 -26.65
N GLN A 172 39.77 -8.00 -26.94
CA GLN A 172 40.81 -7.17 -27.55
C GLN A 172 42.08 -7.07 -26.68
N LEU A 173 41.90 -6.93 -25.37
CA LEU A 173 43.01 -6.90 -24.42
C LEU A 173 43.77 -8.23 -24.43
N THR A 174 43.06 -9.35 -24.42
CA THR A 174 43.65 -10.69 -24.46
C THR A 174 44.43 -10.91 -25.76
N ALA A 175 43.88 -10.51 -26.91
CA ALA A 175 44.56 -10.56 -28.20
C ALA A 175 45.86 -9.72 -28.19
N SER A 176 45.82 -8.52 -27.61
CA SER A 176 46.97 -7.63 -27.47
C SER A 176 48.05 -8.23 -26.56
N SER A 177 47.66 -8.83 -25.42
CA SER A 177 48.58 -9.51 -24.50
C SER A 177 49.26 -10.72 -25.15
N ASN A 178 48.54 -11.48 -25.98
CA ASN A 178 49.11 -12.59 -26.74
C ASN A 178 50.12 -12.08 -27.78
N GLY A 179 49.79 -10.99 -28.50
CA GLY A 179 50.71 -10.33 -29.43
C GLY A 179 51.99 -9.83 -28.74
N LEU A 180 51.85 -9.18 -27.58
CA LEU A 180 53.00 -8.72 -26.79
C LEU A 180 53.88 -9.89 -26.34
N THR A 181 53.27 -11.00 -25.90
CA THR A 181 54.01 -12.22 -25.52
C THR A 181 54.83 -12.77 -26.70
N ALA A 182 54.28 -12.76 -27.91
CA ALA A 182 55.01 -13.17 -29.11
C ALA A 182 56.18 -12.24 -29.42
N ILE A 183 55.98 -10.93 -29.34
CA ILE A 183 57.03 -9.91 -29.53
C ILE A 183 58.14 -10.08 -28.48
N SER A 184 57.80 -10.27 -27.21
CA SER A 184 58.79 -10.50 -26.14
C SER A 184 59.63 -11.75 -26.39
N LYS A 185 59.04 -12.84 -26.88
CA LYS A 185 59.78 -14.06 -27.26
C LYS A 185 60.74 -13.80 -28.42
N GLN A 186 60.29 -13.08 -29.45
CA GLN A 186 61.14 -12.71 -30.59
C GLN A 186 62.31 -11.82 -30.14
N LEU A 187 62.05 -10.85 -29.26
CA LEU A 187 63.07 -9.97 -28.70
C LEU A 187 64.11 -10.75 -27.89
N CYS A 188 63.68 -11.71 -27.07
CA CYS A 188 64.60 -12.58 -26.32
C CYS A 188 65.50 -13.40 -27.26
N SER A 189 64.93 -13.97 -28.33
CA SER A 189 65.71 -14.69 -29.34
C SER A 189 66.69 -13.78 -30.09
N ALA A 190 66.25 -12.57 -30.47
CA ALA A 190 67.11 -11.58 -31.12
C ALA A 190 68.26 -11.13 -30.20
N ALA A 191 67.97 -10.86 -28.94
CA ALA A 191 68.99 -10.52 -27.93
C ALA A 191 70.01 -11.66 -27.76
N GLY A 192 69.56 -12.92 -27.74
CA GLY A 192 70.45 -14.08 -27.70
C GLY A 192 71.38 -14.16 -28.93
N LYS A 193 70.85 -13.93 -30.13
CA LYS A 193 71.67 -13.85 -31.37
C LYS A 193 72.67 -12.70 -31.33
N THR A 194 72.24 -11.52 -30.87
CA THR A 194 73.13 -10.36 -30.71
C THR A 194 74.27 -10.67 -29.75
N ALA A 195 73.98 -11.29 -28.60
CA ALA A 195 75.00 -11.71 -27.65
C ALA A 195 76.00 -12.70 -28.26
N GLN A 196 75.52 -13.69 -29.01
CA GLN A 196 76.37 -14.64 -29.74
C GLN A 196 77.28 -13.94 -30.75
N ASN A 197 76.72 -13.06 -31.58
CA ASN A 197 77.49 -12.30 -32.58
C ASN A 197 78.56 -11.42 -31.92
N SER A 198 78.23 -10.74 -30.82
CA SER A 198 79.21 -9.97 -30.04
C SER A 198 80.34 -10.85 -29.53
N GLY A 199 80.03 -12.08 -29.09
CA GLY A 199 81.05 -13.07 -28.70
C GLY A 199 81.95 -13.48 -29.87
N THR A 200 81.40 -13.70 -31.07
CA THR A 200 82.18 -13.99 -32.28
C THR A 200 83.07 -12.80 -32.69
N VAL A 201 82.56 -11.57 -32.61
CA VAL A 201 83.34 -10.36 -32.89
C VAL A 201 84.49 -10.20 -31.88
N ALA A 202 84.24 -10.45 -30.60
CA ALA A 202 85.28 -10.42 -29.57
C ALA A 202 86.40 -11.44 -29.88
N ALA A 203 86.05 -12.69 -30.18
CA ALA A 203 87.01 -13.73 -30.55
C ALA A 203 87.82 -13.37 -31.81
N ALA A 204 87.17 -12.84 -32.85
CA ALA A 204 87.86 -12.37 -34.06
C ALA A 204 88.82 -11.20 -33.76
N THR A 205 88.46 -10.33 -32.82
CA THR A 205 89.31 -9.22 -32.37
C THR A 205 90.54 -9.72 -31.60
N GLU A 206 90.39 -10.76 -30.78
CA GLU A 206 91.51 -11.44 -30.11
C GLU A 206 92.46 -12.09 -31.13
N GLU A 207 91.92 -12.81 -32.11
CA GLU A 207 92.71 -13.44 -33.19
C GLU A 207 93.44 -12.40 -34.04
N MET A 208 92.77 -11.30 -34.41
CA MET A 208 93.37 -10.18 -35.12
C MET A 208 94.52 -9.56 -34.32
N SER A 209 94.36 -9.40 -33.00
CA SER A 209 95.40 -8.86 -32.12
C SER A 209 96.62 -9.79 -32.08
N ALA A 210 96.42 -11.10 -31.98
CA ALA A 210 97.51 -12.09 -32.03
C ALA A 210 98.24 -12.10 -33.37
N ASN A 211 97.49 -11.96 -34.48
CA ASN A 211 98.07 -11.89 -35.81
C ASN A 211 98.88 -10.60 -36.01
N ILE A 212 98.37 -9.45 -35.55
CA ILE A 212 99.13 -8.18 -35.52
C ILE A 212 100.43 -8.35 -34.74
N GLN A 213 100.40 -9.03 -33.59
CA GLN A 213 101.61 -9.27 -32.79
C GLN A 213 102.63 -10.12 -33.55
N SER A 214 102.15 -11.12 -34.31
CA SER A 214 103.01 -11.96 -35.17
C SER A 214 103.61 -11.18 -36.34
N VAL A 215 102.81 -10.30 -36.97
CA VAL A 215 103.29 -9.38 -38.03
C VAL A 215 104.35 -8.43 -37.50
N LEU A 216 104.18 -7.87 -36.30
CA LEU A 216 105.17 -7.00 -35.66
C LEU A 216 106.50 -7.75 -35.44
N ALA A 217 106.46 -8.98 -34.93
CA ALA A 217 107.66 -9.80 -34.75
C ALA A 217 108.38 -10.09 -36.09
N ALA A 218 107.62 -10.39 -37.15
CA ALA A 218 108.19 -10.59 -38.48
C ALA A 218 108.84 -9.30 -39.04
N LEU A 219 108.22 -8.13 -38.80
CA LEU A 219 108.78 -6.84 -39.18
C LEU A 219 110.08 -6.53 -38.41
N GLU A 220 110.15 -6.84 -37.12
CA GLU A 220 111.38 -6.70 -36.32
C GLU A 220 112.51 -7.57 -36.87
N GLN A 221 112.22 -8.84 -37.17
CA GLN A 221 113.20 -9.75 -37.76
C GLN A 221 113.64 -9.29 -39.16
N SER A 222 112.71 -8.81 -39.99
CA SER A 222 113.01 -8.29 -41.31
C SER A 222 113.88 -7.03 -41.24
N THR A 223 113.60 -6.14 -40.28
CA THR A 223 114.42 -4.93 -40.04
C THR A 223 115.83 -5.30 -39.58
N SER A 224 115.95 -6.29 -38.69
CA SER A 224 117.25 -6.85 -38.27
C SER A 224 118.04 -7.41 -39.46
N ASN A 225 117.40 -8.20 -40.32
CA ASN A 225 118.01 -8.73 -41.54
C ASN A 225 118.49 -7.62 -42.48
N VAL A 226 117.67 -6.59 -42.71
CA VAL A 226 118.06 -5.43 -43.54
C VAL A 226 119.28 -4.72 -42.93
N ASN A 227 119.32 -4.55 -41.60
CA ASN A 227 120.49 -3.99 -40.92
C ASN A 227 121.74 -4.88 -41.06
N MET A 228 121.61 -6.20 -40.95
CA MET A 228 122.73 -7.13 -41.19
C MET A 228 123.24 -7.03 -42.63
N VAL A 229 122.34 -7.00 -43.63
CA VAL A 229 122.71 -6.84 -45.04
C VAL A 229 123.44 -5.50 -45.26
N ALA A 230 122.88 -4.41 -44.74
CA ALA A 230 123.50 -3.09 -44.82
C ALA A 230 124.89 -3.05 -44.16
N SER A 231 125.06 -3.69 -43.00
CA SER A 231 126.37 -3.82 -42.33
C SER A 231 127.35 -4.69 -43.11
N SER A 232 126.89 -5.75 -43.78
CA SER A 232 127.75 -6.64 -44.57
C SER A 232 128.15 -6.05 -45.94
N ALA A 233 127.37 -5.13 -46.50
CA ALA A 233 127.68 -4.43 -47.74
C ALA A 233 128.71 -3.30 -47.57
N PHE A 234 129.07 -2.95 -46.33
CA PHE A 234 130.02 -1.89 -45.97
C PHE A 234 131.39 -2.40 -45.51
N LEU A 235 131.63 -3.72 -45.58
CA LEU A 235 132.93 -4.39 -45.39
C LEU A 235 133.48 -4.85 -46.75
#